data_AF-A0A443J9J1-F1
#
_entry.id   AF-A0A443J9J1-F1
#
_cell.length_a   1.000
_cell.length_b   1.000
_cell.length_c   1.000
_cell.angle_alpha   90.00
_cell.angle_beta   90.00
_cell.angle_gamma   90.00
#
_symmetry.space_group_name_H-M   'P 1'
#
loop_
_entity.id
_entity.type
_entity.pdbx_description
1 polymer ?
#
loop_
_entity_poly.entity_id
_entity_poly.type
_entity_poly.pdbx_seq_one_letter_code
_entity_poly.pdbx_strand_id
1 'polypeptide(L)'
;LADPQRSVGDVHPLYAYAHVPAGYSGDATEALVSQIERFAPGFRDRIVAMRVITATEWSRRNPNFVGGDILTGAKTPLQFTLGPRISTQPYDTGVPGYYLCSAATPPGPGIHGLCGVNAARRALRGIVPSAPRPVAGARAA
;
A
#
# COMPACT_ATOMS: atom_id res chain seq x y z
N LEU A 1 -6.94 -19.71 18.55
CA LEU A 1 -6.70 -18.31 18.11
C LEU A 1 -5.28 -18.21 17.58
N ALA A 2 -5.03 -17.42 16.53
CA ALA A 2 -3.69 -17.25 15.96
C ALA A 2 -2.76 -16.44 16.90
N ASP A 3 -3.31 -15.45 17.61
CA ASP A 3 -2.61 -14.64 18.61
C ASP A 3 -3.53 -14.43 19.82
N PRO A 4 -3.40 -15.25 20.88
CA PRO A 4 -4.24 -15.14 22.07
C PRO A 4 -4.10 -13.82 22.83
N GLN A 5 -2.96 -13.12 22.71
CA GLN A 5 -2.71 -11.86 23.43
C GLN A 5 -3.57 -10.71 22.91
N ARG A 6 -4.22 -10.87 21.76
CA ARG A 6 -5.18 -9.91 21.19
C ARG A 6 -6.61 -10.08 21.70
N SER A 7 -6.86 -11.07 22.55
CA SER A 7 -8.20 -11.39 23.07
C SER A 7 -8.28 -11.16 24.57
N VAL A 8 -9.50 -10.93 25.07
CA VAL A 8 -9.79 -10.85 26.50
C VAL A 8 -10.93 -11.82 26.79
N GLY A 9 -10.62 -12.94 27.45
CA GLY A 9 -11.58 -14.05 27.62
C GLY A 9 -12.11 -14.54 26.27
N ASP A 10 -13.44 -14.56 26.14
CA ASP A 10 -14.16 -14.99 24.93
C ASP A 10 -14.42 -13.85 23.92
N VAL A 11 -13.80 -12.68 24.11
CA VAL A 11 -13.90 -11.56 23.18
C VAL A 11 -12.70 -11.58 22.23
N HIS A 12 -12.99 -11.77 20.94
CA HIS A 12 -11.99 -11.89 19.89
C HIS A 12 -12.12 -10.79 18.84
N PRO A 13 -11.02 -10.14 18.42
CA PRO A 13 -11.08 -9.15 17.36
C PRO A 13 -11.32 -9.82 16.00
N LEU A 14 -12.26 -9.27 15.25
CA LEU A 14 -12.55 -9.65 13.86
C LEU A 14 -12.33 -8.44 12.96
N TYR A 15 -11.62 -8.63 11.85
CA TYR A 15 -11.47 -7.62 10.80
C TYR A 15 -12.15 -8.12 9.54
N ALA A 16 -13.02 -7.28 8.97
CA ALA A 16 -13.70 -7.55 7.73
C ALA A 16 -13.60 -6.33 6.82
N TYR A 17 -13.51 -6.56 5.52
CA TYR A 17 -13.49 -5.51 4.51
C TYR A 17 -14.27 -5.94 3.29
N ALA A 18 -14.75 -4.97 2.51
CA ALA A 18 -15.41 -5.20 1.23
C ALA A 18 -14.75 -4.34 0.16
N HIS A 19 -14.74 -4.83 -1.07
CA HIS A 19 -14.46 -4.00 -2.23
C HIS A 19 -15.74 -3.28 -2.63
N VAL A 20 -15.65 -1.95 -2.76
CA VAL A 20 -16.75 -1.10 -3.19
C VAL A 20 -16.39 -0.42 -4.51
N PRO A 21 -17.38 0.01 -5.32
CA PRO A 21 -17.11 0.80 -6.52
C PRO A 21 -16.31 2.06 -6.23
N ALA A 22 -15.53 2.52 -7.21
CA ALA A 22 -14.79 3.78 -7.09
C ALA A 22 -15.76 4.94 -6.82
N GLY A 23 -15.44 5.77 -5.82
CA GLY A 23 -16.29 6.90 -5.41
C GLY A 23 -17.49 6.51 -4.54
N TYR A 24 -17.60 5.26 -4.11
CA TYR A 24 -18.66 4.85 -3.18
C TYR A 24 -18.58 5.63 -1.85
N SER A 25 -19.69 6.28 -1.51
CA SER A 25 -19.81 7.14 -0.32
C SER A 25 -20.67 6.52 0.79
N GLY A 26 -21.22 5.34 0.57
CA GLY A 26 -22.09 4.66 1.54
C GLY A 26 -21.34 3.90 2.63
N ASP A 27 -22.12 3.27 3.50
CA ASP A 27 -21.64 2.35 4.53
C ASP A 27 -21.96 0.90 4.14
N ALA A 28 -20.92 0.07 4.02
CA ALA A 28 -21.05 -1.34 3.64
C ALA A 28 -21.26 -2.28 4.85
N THR A 29 -21.38 -1.73 6.07
CA THR A 29 -21.46 -2.49 7.32
C THR A 29 -22.60 -3.51 7.30
N GLU A 30 -23.82 -3.10 6.95
CA GLU A 30 -24.96 -4.03 6.92
C GLU A 30 -24.78 -5.14 5.88
N ALA A 31 -24.17 -4.84 4.73
CA ALA A 31 -23.88 -5.86 3.73
C ALA A 31 -22.88 -6.90 4.26
N LEU A 32 -21.80 -6.45 4.91
CA LEU A 32 -20.79 -7.31 5.53
C LEU A 32 -21.38 -8.15 6.67
N VAL A 33 -22.07 -7.52 7.61
CA VAL A 33 -22.69 -8.19 8.76
C VAL A 33 -23.73 -9.20 8.29
N SER A 34 -24.57 -8.85 7.31
CA SER A 34 -25.57 -9.77 6.75
C SER A 34 -24.92 -10.97 6.05
N GLN A 35 -23.80 -10.78 5.35
CA GLN A 35 -23.08 -11.90 4.75
C GLN A 35 -22.47 -12.82 5.81
N ILE A 36 -21.90 -12.27 6.89
CA ILE A 36 -21.36 -13.10 7.98
C ILE A 36 -22.50 -13.85 8.67
N GLU A 37 -23.59 -13.16 9.03
CA GLU A 37 -24.77 -13.76 9.67
C GLU A 37 -25.34 -14.93 8.86
N ARG A 38 -25.37 -14.82 7.53
CA ARG A 38 -25.83 -15.90 6.64
C ARG A 38 -25.04 -17.20 6.81
N PHE A 39 -23.74 -17.12 7.11
CA PHE A 39 -22.87 -18.29 7.28
C PHE A 39 -22.59 -18.62 8.75
N ALA A 40 -22.86 -17.69 9.66
CA ALA A 40 -22.70 -17.84 11.11
C ALA A 40 -23.92 -17.21 11.83
N PRO A 41 -25.06 -17.92 11.88
CA PRO A 41 -26.26 -17.43 12.55
C PRO A 41 -26.01 -17.09 14.04
N GLY A 42 -26.56 -15.97 14.48
CA GLY A 42 -26.33 -15.38 15.81
C GLY A 42 -25.07 -14.52 15.89
N PHE A 43 -24.37 -14.26 14.78
CA PHE A 43 -23.18 -13.41 14.76
C PHE A 43 -23.47 -12.01 15.28
N ARG A 44 -24.58 -11.39 14.84
CA ARG A 44 -25.00 -10.05 15.28
C ARG A 44 -25.08 -9.93 16.80
N ASP A 45 -25.64 -10.95 17.46
CA ASP A 45 -25.84 -10.96 18.90
C ASP A 45 -24.52 -11.09 19.69
N ARG A 46 -23.43 -11.46 19.01
CA ARG A 46 -22.08 -11.60 19.61
C ARG A 46 -21.22 -10.34 19.45
N ILE A 47 -21.68 -9.33 18.71
CA ILE A 47 -20.91 -8.09 18.50
C ILE A 47 -20.95 -7.24 19.78
N VAL A 48 -19.84 -7.22 20.51
CA VAL A 48 -19.70 -6.40 21.73
C VAL A 48 -19.35 -4.94 21.40
N ALA A 49 -18.59 -4.72 20.33
CA ALA A 49 -18.25 -3.40 19.83
C ALA A 49 -17.89 -3.49 18.34
N MET A 50 -18.13 -2.39 17.61
CA MET A 50 -17.79 -2.30 16.19
C MET A 50 -17.21 -0.93 15.88
N ARG A 51 -16.16 -0.90 15.06
CA ARG A 51 -15.58 0.32 14.52
C ARG A 51 -15.56 0.24 13.00
N VAL A 52 -16.24 1.19 12.37
CA VAL A 52 -16.39 1.27 10.91
C VAL A 52 -15.51 2.39 10.38
N ILE A 53 -14.89 2.16 9.22
CA ILE A 53 -14.20 3.19 8.46
C ILE A 53 -14.58 3.02 7.00
N THR A 54 -15.36 3.97 6.48
CA THR A 54 -15.82 3.94 5.08
C THR A 54 -14.70 4.31 4.12
N ALA A 55 -14.87 4.02 2.84
CA ALA A 55 -13.90 4.41 1.80
C ALA A 55 -13.66 5.93 1.79
N THR A 56 -14.72 6.73 1.99
CA THR A 56 -14.61 8.20 2.06
C THR A 56 -13.85 8.66 3.31
N GLU A 57 -14.10 8.05 4.47
CA GLU A 57 -13.37 8.36 5.70
C GLU A 57 -11.89 7.97 5.61
N TRP A 58 -11.57 6.89 4.89
CA TRP A 58 -10.20 6.45 4.70
C TRP A 58 -9.36 7.48 3.94
N SER A 59 -9.90 8.09 2.89
CA SER A 59 -9.26 9.19 2.17
C SER A 59 -9.03 10.43 3.02
N ARG A 60 -9.95 10.74 3.95
CA ARG A 60 -9.83 11.90 4.85
C ARG A 60 -8.71 11.71 5.88
N ARG A 61 -8.52 10.47 6.34
CA ARG A 61 -7.49 10.14 7.33
C ARG A 61 -6.10 10.05 6.73
N ASN A 62 -6.00 9.63 5.48
CA ASN A 62 -4.73 9.53 4.78
C ASN A 62 -4.88 10.05 3.34
N PRO A 63 -4.25 11.19 3.00
CA PRO A 63 -4.28 11.74 1.64
C PRO A 63 -3.78 10.77 0.57
N ASN A 64 -3.00 9.75 0.93
CA ASN A 64 -2.53 8.71 0.01
C ASN A 64 -3.64 7.75 -0.44
N PHE A 65 -4.76 7.68 0.28
CA PHE A 65 -5.86 6.74 0.02
C PHE A 65 -7.02 7.40 -0.73
N VAL A 66 -6.72 8.09 -1.83
CA VAL A 66 -7.72 8.80 -2.64
C VAL A 66 -8.85 7.86 -3.05
N GLY A 67 -10.10 8.24 -2.75
CA GLY A 67 -11.30 7.41 -3.03
C GLY A 67 -11.37 6.10 -2.23
N GLY A 68 -10.56 5.94 -1.19
CA GLY A 68 -10.41 4.73 -0.38
C GLY A 68 -9.38 3.74 -0.93
N ASP A 69 -8.65 4.10 -2.00
CA ASP A 69 -7.70 3.20 -2.65
C ASP A 69 -6.39 3.05 -1.86
N ILE A 70 -6.24 1.91 -1.20
CA ILE A 70 -5.02 1.55 -0.47
C ILE A 70 -3.82 1.20 -1.35
N LEU A 71 -4.04 1.05 -2.67
CA LEU A 71 -3.01 0.65 -3.61
C LEU A 71 -2.28 1.85 -4.22
N THR A 72 -2.72 3.08 -3.95
CA THR A 72 -2.11 4.32 -4.46
C THR A 72 -2.13 4.37 -5.99
N GLY A 73 -3.33 4.28 -6.57
CA GLY A 73 -3.57 4.43 -8.00
C GLY A 73 -3.79 3.10 -8.74
N ALA A 74 -4.19 3.21 -10.00
CA ALA A 74 -4.52 2.05 -10.81
C ALA A 74 -3.31 1.10 -11.00
N LYS A 75 -3.62 -0.18 -11.20
CA LYS A 75 -2.61 -1.22 -11.44
C LYS A 75 -2.69 -1.73 -12.88
N THR A 76 -2.76 -0.80 -13.81
CA THR A 76 -2.57 -1.10 -15.23
C THR A 76 -1.12 -1.54 -15.47
N PRO A 77 -0.81 -2.34 -16.51
CA PRO A 77 0.57 -2.75 -16.80
C PRO A 77 1.54 -1.57 -16.92
N LEU A 78 1.07 -0.45 -17.49
CA LEU A 78 1.86 0.78 -17.61
C LEU A 78 2.15 1.42 -16.24
N GLN A 79 1.13 1.60 -15.40
CA GLN A 79 1.31 2.20 -14.07
C GLN A 79 2.10 1.29 -13.13
N PHE A 80 1.99 -0.02 -13.31
CA PHE A 80 2.74 -1.00 -12.55
C PHE A 80 4.24 -1.01 -12.88
N THR A 81 4.60 -0.69 -14.13
CA THR A 81 5.99 -0.67 -14.60
C THR A 81 6.67 0.67 -14.38
N LEU A 82 5.98 1.78 -14.69
CA LEU A 82 6.52 3.13 -14.58
C LEU A 82 6.34 3.75 -13.18
N GLY A 83 5.38 3.25 -12.39
CA GLY A 83 5.01 3.91 -11.13
C GLY A 83 4.30 5.25 -11.39
N PRO A 84 4.42 6.24 -10.49
CA PRO A 84 3.71 7.51 -10.62
C PRO A 84 4.34 8.49 -11.62
N ARG A 85 5.51 8.15 -12.19
CA ARG A 85 6.25 9.03 -13.10
C ARG A 85 6.84 8.21 -14.25
N ILE A 86 6.77 8.74 -15.47
CA ILE A 86 7.47 8.16 -16.61
C ILE A 86 8.97 8.35 -16.42
N SER A 87 9.66 7.29 -15.99
CA SER A 87 11.08 7.29 -15.67
C SER A 87 11.66 5.89 -15.84
N THR A 88 12.92 5.79 -16.25
CA THR A 88 13.69 4.54 -16.21
C THR A 88 14.15 4.19 -14.78
N GLN A 89 14.02 5.14 -13.85
CA GLN A 89 14.28 4.98 -12.42
C GLN A 89 12.99 5.29 -11.63
N PRO A 90 12.10 4.30 -11.42
CA PRO A 90 10.77 4.52 -10.82
C PRO A 90 10.82 4.79 -9.30
N TYR A 91 11.99 4.64 -8.67
CA TYR A 91 12.20 4.94 -7.24
C TYR A 91 12.70 6.38 -7.02
N ASP A 92 13.01 7.13 -8.07
CA ASP A 92 13.42 8.52 -7.92
C ASP A 92 12.19 9.42 -7.85
N THR A 93 12.19 10.36 -6.91
CA THR A 93 11.13 11.40 -6.84
C THR A 93 11.38 12.55 -7.84
N GLY A 94 12.60 12.65 -8.36
CA GLY A 94 13.09 13.80 -9.13
C GLY A 94 13.76 14.87 -8.27
N VAL A 95 13.64 14.79 -6.93
CA VAL A 95 14.38 15.65 -5.99
C VAL A 95 15.63 14.88 -5.50
N PRO A 96 16.85 15.44 -5.63
CA PRO A 96 18.07 14.78 -5.17
C PRO A 96 17.99 14.37 -3.69
N GLY A 97 18.34 13.12 -3.39
CA GLY A 97 18.32 12.58 -2.03
C GLY A 97 16.95 12.07 -1.55
N TYR A 98 15.89 12.19 -2.36
CA TYR A 98 14.55 11.70 -2.01
C TYR A 98 14.11 10.57 -2.95
N TYR A 99 13.68 9.47 -2.33
CA TYR A 99 13.33 8.23 -3.03
C TYR A 99 11.90 7.80 -2.67
N LEU A 100 11.22 7.24 -3.65
CA LEU A 100 9.88 6.69 -3.50
C LEU A 100 9.97 5.20 -3.13
N CYS A 101 9.04 4.76 -2.29
CA CYS A 101 8.88 3.35 -1.93
C CYS A 101 7.38 3.02 -1.80
N SER A 102 7.07 1.82 -1.28
CA SER A 102 5.70 1.35 -1.01
C SER A 102 4.89 1.02 -2.28
N ALA A 103 3.55 1.01 -2.15
CA ALA A 103 2.60 0.52 -3.16
C ALA A 103 2.67 1.24 -4.51
N ALA A 104 3.23 2.45 -4.54
CA ALA A 104 3.38 3.27 -5.75
C ALA A 104 4.58 2.85 -6.62
N THR A 105 5.54 2.08 -6.10
CA THR A 105 6.72 1.63 -6.85
C THR A 105 6.60 0.17 -7.28
N PRO A 106 7.25 -0.27 -8.38
CA PRO A 106 7.38 -1.69 -8.71
C PRO A 106 8.01 -2.48 -7.55
N PRO A 107 7.69 -3.77 -7.35
CA PRO A 107 6.71 -4.59 -8.07
C PRO A 107 5.27 -4.39 -7.57
N GLY A 108 4.92 -3.20 -7.09
CA GLY A 108 3.55 -2.84 -6.74
C GLY A 108 3.14 -3.21 -5.32
N PRO A 109 1.84 -3.08 -5.00
CA PRO A 109 1.31 -3.24 -3.66
C PRO A 109 1.45 -4.68 -3.16
N GLY A 110 1.52 -4.84 -1.85
CA GLY A 110 1.60 -6.14 -1.20
C GLY A 110 2.58 -6.12 -0.03
N ILE A 111 2.56 -7.19 0.76
CA ILE A 111 3.37 -7.32 1.98
C ILE A 111 4.64 -8.13 1.67
N HIS A 112 5.31 -7.80 0.56
CA HIS A 112 6.52 -8.51 0.11
C HIS A 112 7.83 -7.80 0.47
N GLY A 113 7.78 -6.49 0.79
CA GLY A 113 8.94 -5.70 1.22
C GLY A 113 9.92 -5.25 0.10
N LEU A 114 9.78 -5.75 -1.13
CA LEU A 114 10.71 -5.48 -2.24
C LEU A 114 10.75 -4.00 -2.63
N CYS A 115 9.62 -3.28 -2.55
CA CYS A 115 9.57 -1.83 -2.83
C CYS A 115 10.53 -1.06 -1.92
N GLY A 116 10.56 -1.40 -0.63
CA GLY A 116 11.46 -0.79 0.34
C GLY A 116 12.92 -1.15 0.09
N VAL A 117 13.20 -2.44 -0.17
CA VAL A 117 14.56 -2.92 -0.49
C VAL A 117 15.12 -2.21 -1.73
N ASN A 118 14.33 -2.06 -2.78
CA ASN A 118 14.77 -1.45 -4.02
C ASN A 118 14.96 0.07 -3.90
N ALA A 119 14.07 0.76 -3.17
CA ALA A 119 14.26 2.18 -2.85
C ALA A 119 15.56 2.41 -2.06
N ALA A 120 15.84 1.59 -1.04
CA ALA A 120 17.07 1.67 -0.27
C ALA A 120 18.32 1.42 -1.12
N ARG A 121 18.29 0.40 -2.01
CA ARG A 121 19.38 0.15 -2.97
C ARG A 121 19.60 1.33 -3.92
N ARG A 122 18.52 1.97 -4.39
CA ARG A 122 18.62 3.16 -5.24
C ARG A 122 19.27 4.33 -4.49
N ALA A 123 18.89 4.53 -3.23
CA ALA A 123 19.48 5.56 -2.36
C ALA A 123 20.97 5.35 -2.14
N LEU A 124 21.38 4.13 -1.79
CA LEU A 124 22.79 3.80 -1.56
C LEU A 124 23.68 4.06 -2.79
N ARG A 125 23.18 3.78 -4.00
CA ARG A 125 23.90 4.11 -5.25
C ARG A 125 24.10 5.62 -5.46
N GLY A 126 23.26 6.47 -4.87
CA GLY A 126 23.40 7.93 -4.92
C GLY A 126 24.35 8.49 -3.87
N ILE A 127 24.61 7.75 -2.79
CA ILE A 127 25.47 8.16 -1.67
C ILE A 127 26.91 7.71 -1.89
N VAL A 128 27.12 6.53 -2.51
CA VAL A 128 28.46 6.05 -2.85
C VAL A 128 29.01 6.90 -4.01
N PRO A 129 30.14 7.60 -3.86
CA PRO A 129 30.78 8.30 -4.97
C PRO A 129 31.03 7.31 -6.10
N SER A 130 30.47 7.53 -7.29
CA SER A 130 30.88 6.71 -8.43
C SER A 130 32.37 6.93 -8.65
N ALA A 131 33.14 5.86 -8.73
CA ALA A 131 34.53 5.92 -9.19
C ALA A 131 34.60 6.79 -10.46
N PRO A 132 35.61 7.67 -10.60
CA PRO A 132 35.69 8.57 -11.73
C PRO A 132 35.57 7.76 -13.03
N ARG A 133 34.60 8.12 -13.89
CA ARG A 133 34.48 7.50 -15.22
C ARG A 133 35.79 7.78 -15.96
N PRO A 134 36.45 6.77 -16.56
CA PRO A 134 37.61 7.01 -17.37
C PRO A 134 37.22 8.00 -18.47
N VAL A 135 37.96 9.10 -18.56
CA VAL A 135 37.76 10.13 -19.58
C VAL A 135 38.12 9.47 -20.92
N ALA A 136 37.13 9.30 -21.79
CA ALA A 136 37.37 8.83 -23.15
C ALA A 136 38.15 9.92 -23.89
N GLY A 137 39.48 9.81 -23.95
CA GLY A 137 40.27 10.82 -24.66
C GLY A 137 41.79 10.84 -24.52
N ALA A 138 42.42 9.99 -23.71
CA ALA A 138 43.89 9.92 -23.73
C ALA A 138 44.36 8.99 -24.87
N ARG A 139 44.42 9.52 -26.10
CA ARG A 139 45.25 8.92 -27.15
C ARG A 139 46.71 9.13 -26.74
N ALA A 140 47.45 8.04 -26.59
CA ALA A 140 48.90 8.07 -26.43
C ALA A 140 49.52 8.65 -27.71
N ALA A 141 50.38 9.65 -27.54
CA ALA A 141 51.38 10.07 -28.51
C ALA A 141 52.66 9.28 -28.26
#